data_AF-A0AAE7M5M0-F1
#
_entry.id   AF-A0AAE7M5M0-F1
#
_cell.length_a   1.000
_cell.length_b   1.000
_cell.length_c   1.000
_cell.angle_alpha   90.00
_cell.angle_beta   90.00
_cell.angle_gamma   90.00
#
_symmetry.space_group_name_H-M   'P 1'
#
loop_
_entity.id
_entity.type
_entity.pdbx_description
1 polymer ?
#
loop_
_entity_poly.entity_id
_entity_poly.type
_entity_poly.pdbx_seq_one_letter_code
_entity_poly.pdbx_strand_id
1 'polypeptide(L)'
;MTDQHTSVALAVSEAERQEVYRFRYAVYVEEMGKSPPDADHERRELTDRFDVSASLYVLRDGDGALVGTLRFNRLAALASAREALRPIALEPLLEQAPLEALSYTSRLMLRADWRGGGSLGLLFNRCFADALDQGIRLDLCHAHPGLIELYEQLGYRRFCAGIAWPGVGYQVPMLLALRDRDHLRRSRSPLMRHPALARCVDAEGAAEADGIWLDQQSQRYWGLNHRLVDPDQFWELAGEALRRPGQGLPLLQGLSDEQSRRLLKTGTVLQCAAGDRIVSEGEPRQDLFVVMEGFAEVSRQHQGQRLELAVLKPGDVFGEMGFLGRRQRSADVVAATDMRVLVLTQAFLNKALRTQPDAMALVLRNLALVLSERLSSTTERLLQLSWDAPDDDQPQRRRLL
;
A
#
# COMPACT_ATOMS: atom_id res chain seq x y z
N MET A 1 -23.88 6.92 23.38
CA MET A 1 -22.85 5.89 23.11
C MET A 1 -21.65 6.28 23.94
N THR A 2 -21.28 5.41 24.87
CA THR A 2 -20.28 5.62 25.92
C THR A 2 -18.97 6.20 25.35
N ASP A 3 -18.57 7.36 25.87
CA ASP A 3 -17.23 7.93 25.71
C ASP A 3 -16.23 6.95 26.35
N GLN A 4 -15.72 6.00 25.56
CA GLN A 4 -14.51 5.29 25.91
C GLN A 4 -13.34 6.24 25.63
N HIS A 5 -12.75 6.79 26.70
CA HIS A 5 -11.55 7.62 26.58
C HIS A 5 -10.40 6.80 26.01
N THR A 6 -10.15 6.96 24.71
CA THR A 6 -8.95 6.45 24.06
C THR A 6 -7.76 7.34 24.43
N SER A 7 -6.59 6.74 24.59
CA SER A 7 -5.37 7.47 24.94
C SER A 7 -4.21 7.07 24.05
N VAL A 8 -3.37 8.06 23.72
CA VAL A 8 -2.10 7.84 23.01
C VAL A 8 -0.96 8.25 23.92
N ALA A 9 0.00 7.34 24.12
CA ALA A 9 1.18 7.56 24.95
C ALA A 9 2.43 6.96 24.29
N LEU A 10 3.60 7.22 24.88
CA LEU A 10 4.85 6.53 24.53
C LEU A 10 5.02 5.30 25.43
N ALA A 11 5.48 4.19 24.86
CA ALA A 11 5.95 3.05 25.65
C ALA A 11 7.35 3.37 26.21
N VAL A 12 7.44 3.58 27.52
CA VAL A 12 8.64 4.09 28.19
C VAL A 12 9.36 2.98 28.95
N SER A 13 8.60 2.09 29.58
CA SER A 13 9.14 0.95 30.31
C SER A 13 9.46 -0.23 29.39
N GLU A 14 10.38 -1.08 29.82
CA GLU A 14 10.72 -2.31 29.11
C GLU A 14 9.49 -3.23 28.94
N ALA A 15 8.62 -3.28 29.95
CA ALA A 15 7.37 -4.06 29.89
C ALA A 15 6.40 -3.56 28.81
N GLU A 16 6.22 -2.23 28.68
CA GLU A 16 5.38 -1.65 27.64
C GLU A 16 5.97 -1.88 26.24
N ARG A 17 7.30 -1.81 26.10
CA ARG A 17 7.97 -2.09 24.82
C ARG A 17 7.80 -3.55 24.41
N GLN A 18 7.94 -4.48 25.35
CA GLN A 18 7.65 -5.91 25.11
C GLN A 18 6.19 -6.16 24.73
N GLU A 19 5.23 -5.48 25.37
CA GLU A 19 3.81 -5.53 24.97
C GLU A 19 3.63 -5.11 23.50
N VAL A 20 4.30 -4.04 23.06
CA VAL A 20 4.29 -3.61 21.65
C VAL A 20 4.89 -4.66 20.72
N TYR A 21 5.99 -5.31 21.09
CA TYR A 21 6.61 -6.34 20.24
C TYR A 21 5.71 -7.57 20.07
N ARG A 22 5.03 -8.00 21.13
CA ARG A 22 4.03 -9.08 21.06
C ARG A 22 2.82 -8.68 20.26
N PHE A 23 2.34 -7.45 20.42
CA PHE A 23 1.23 -6.92 19.62
C PHE A 23 1.57 -6.90 18.13
N ARG A 24 2.77 -6.46 17.75
CA ARG A 24 3.23 -6.47 16.35
C ARG A 24 3.31 -7.87 15.78
N TYR A 25 3.79 -8.84 16.57
CA TYR A 25 3.82 -10.24 16.17
C TYR A 25 2.40 -10.77 15.93
N ALA A 26 1.48 -10.56 16.87
CA ALA A 26 0.09 -10.96 16.74
C ALA A 26 -0.56 -10.38 15.47
N VAL A 27 -0.33 -9.10 15.16
CA VAL A 27 -0.87 -8.48 13.95
C VAL A 27 -0.18 -9.00 12.68
N TYR A 28 1.15 -8.99 12.58
CA TYR A 28 1.82 -9.33 11.32
C TYR A 28 1.89 -10.84 11.05
N VAL A 29 2.19 -11.63 12.06
CA VAL A 29 2.43 -13.08 11.91
C VAL A 29 1.12 -13.84 12.06
N GLU A 30 0.39 -13.64 13.14
CA GLU A 30 -0.78 -14.48 13.45
C GLU A 30 -2.02 -14.05 12.67
N GLU A 31 -2.30 -12.75 12.64
CA GLU A 31 -3.49 -12.22 11.98
C GLU A 31 -3.28 -12.04 10.47
N MET A 32 -2.16 -11.42 10.08
CA MET A 32 -1.87 -11.17 8.67
C MET A 32 -1.17 -12.35 8.00
N GLY A 33 -0.61 -13.33 8.71
CA GLY A 33 0.07 -14.46 8.06
C GLY A 33 1.36 -14.10 7.33
N LYS A 34 2.04 -13.02 7.73
CA LYS A 34 3.36 -12.64 7.19
C LYS A 34 4.48 -13.38 7.91
N SER A 35 5.61 -13.51 7.23
CA SER A 35 6.83 -14.10 7.78
C SER A 35 8.00 -13.11 7.64
N PRO A 36 8.00 -12.00 8.40
CA PRO A 36 9.14 -11.09 8.39
C PRO A 36 10.38 -11.79 8.96
N PRO A 37 11.58 -11.50 8.45
CA PRO A 37 12.81 -12.19 8.85
C PRO A 37 13.18 -12.00 10.33
N ASP A 38 12.75 -10.89 10.92
CA ASP A 38 13.03 -10.52 12.31
C ASP A 38 11.96 -11.02 13.31
N ALA A 39 11.07 -11.94 12.92
CA ALA A 39 10.09 -12.52 13.83
C ALA A 39 10.73 -13.58 14.75
N ASP A 40 10.60 -13.39 16.07
CA ASP A 40 10.93 -14.41 17.06
C ASP A 40 9.68 -15.23 17.37
N HIS A 41 9.59 -16.43 16.78
CA HIS A 41 8.46 -17.33 16.97
C HIS A 41 8.42 -18.01 18.34
N GLU A 42 9.56 -18.13 19.04
CA GLU A 42 9.62 -18.71 20.39
C GLU A 42 9.04 -17.73 21.41
N ARG A 43 9.42 -16.46 21.32
CA ARG A 43 8.94 -15.39 22.20
C ARG A 43 7.62 -14.76 21.74
N ARG A 44 7.20 -15.06 20.51
CA ARG A 44 6.06 -14.41 19.82
C ARG A 44 6.22 -12.89 19.81
N GLU A 45 7.41 -12.43 19.43
CA GLU A 45 7.80 -11.02 19.42
C GLU A 45 8.29 -10.61 18.03
N LEU A 46 7.99 -9.38 17.63
CA LEU A 46 8.46 -8.78 16.40
C LEU A 46 9.19 -7.47 16.70
N THR A 47 10.51 -7.54 16.65
CA THR A 47 11.45 -6.47 16.96
C THR A 47 12.55 -6.45 15.89
N ASP A 48 13.05 -5.27 15.55
CA ASP A 48 14.15 -5.11 14.61
C ASP A 48 15.14 -4.03 15.07
N ARG A 49 16.24 -3.85 14.33
CA ARG A 49 17.29 -2.87 14.66
C ARG A 49 16.79 -1.41 14.81
N PHE A 50 15.67 -1.05 14.19
CA PHE A 50 15.12 0.30 14.32
C PHE A 50 14.46 0.52 15.69
N ASP A 51 14.07 -0.54 16.41
CA ASP A 51 13.42 -0.40 17.70
C ASP A 51 14.36 0.15 18.78
N VAL A 52 15.67 -0.03 18.64
CA VAL A 52 16.69 0.40 19.63
C VAL A 52 16.62 1.89 19.93
N SER A 53 16.47 2.74 18.91
CA SER A 53 16.39 4.20 19.07
C SER A 53 15.00 4.79 18.79
N ALA A 54 13.98 3.93 18.72
CA ALA A 54 12.62 4.36 18.38
C ALA A 54 11.82 4.87 19.58
N SER A 55 11.04 5.91 19.31
CA SER A 55 9.85 6.26 20.08
C SER A 55 8.70 5.38 19.63
N LEU A 56 8.12 4.61 20.55
CA LEU A 56 7.01 3.71 20.28
C LEU A 56 5.72 4.33 20.82
N TYR A 57 4.87 4.81 19.92
CA TYR A 57 3.53 5.27 20.30
C TYR A 57 2.61 4.08 20.47
N VAL A 58 1.78 4.14 21.51
CA VAL A 58 0.75 3.15 21.83
C VAL A 58 -0.60 3.83 21.89
N LEU A 59 -1.59 3.23 21.24
CA LEU A 59 -2.99 3.60 21.34
C LEU A 59 -3.67 2.57 22.25
N ARG A 60 -4.28 3.04 23.33
CA ARG A 60 -5.07 2.21 24.25
C ARG A 60 -6.55 2.56 24.16
N ASP A 61 -7.40 1.53 24.26
CA ASP A 61 -8.84 1.70 24.41
C ASP A 61 -9.23 2.15 25.83
N GLY A 62 -10.54 2.32 26.08
CA GLY A 62 -11.05 2.78 27.37
C GLY A 62 -10.76 1.83 28.54
N ASP A 63 -10.46 0.56 28.25
CA ASP A 63 -10.11 -0.46 29.23
C ASP A 63 -8.58 -0.56 29.43
N GLY A 64 -7.81 0.28 28.72
CA GLY A 64 -6.36 0.30 28.78
C GLY A 64 -5.67 -0.75 27.92
N ALA A 65 -6.40 -1.53 27.13
CA ALA A 65 -5.81 -2.55 26.26
C ALA A 65 -5.09 -1.91 25.06
N LEU A 66 -3.93 -2.44 24.67
CA LEU A 66 -3.21 -1.99 23.48
C LEU A 66 -3.99 -2.37 22.22
N VAL A 67 -4.44 -1.35 21.47
CA VAL A 67 -5.21 -1.52 20.23
C VAL A 67 -4.49 -0.99 19.00
N GLY A 68 -3.38 -0.27 19.19
CA GLY A 68 -2.59 0.27 18.09
C GLY A 68 -1.18 0.68 18.46
N THR A 69 -0.29 0.71 17.48
CA THR A 69 1.07 1.23 17.66
C THR A 69 1.58 1.94 16.40
N LEU A 70 2.50 2.87 16.59
CA LEU A 70 3.25 3.57 15.56
C LEU A 70 4.70 3.71 16.01
N ARG A 71 5.65 3.39 15.13
CA ARG A 71 7.08 3.58 15.39
C ARG A 71 7.57 4.86 14.74
N PHE A 72 8.30 5.67 15.51
CA PHE A 72 8.96 6.87 15.03
C PHE A 72 10.44 6.83 15.35
N ASN A 73 11.26 7.08 14.34
CA ASN A 73 12.70 7.17 14.46
C ASN A 73 13.16 8.55 13.98
N ARG A 74 14.02 9.21 14.74
CA ARG A 74 14.84 10.31 14.20
C ARG A 74 15.98 9.70 13.41
N LEU A 75 16.21 10.15 12.18
CA LEU A 75 17.26 9.55 11.35
C LEU A 75 18.65 9.78 11.96
N ALA A 76 18.89 10.93 12.60
CA ALA A 76 20.15 11.20 13.29
C ALA A 76 20.44 10.25 14.47
N ALA A 77 19.41 9.62 15.04
CA ALA A 77 19.54 8.65 16.14
C ALA A 77 19.69 7.20 15.65
N LEU A 78 19.65 6.96 14.33
CA LEU A 78 19.87 5.65 13.75
C LEU A 78 21.34 5.53 13.35
N ALA A 79 22.10 4.73 14.10
CA ALA A 79 23.55 4.54 13.93
C ALA A 79 23.97 4.20 12.49
N SER A 80 23.06 3.60 11.70
CA SER A 80 23.28 3.27 10.29
C SER A 80 22.07 3.66 9.43
N ALA A 81 21.50 4.86 9.62
CA ALA A 81 20.32 5.32 8.87
C ALA A 81 20.47 5.12 7.34
N ARG A 82 21.65 5.45 6.80
CA ARG A 82 21.99 5.32 5.37
C ARG A 82 21.94 3.87 4.90
N GLU A 83 22.47 2.94 5.67
CA GLU A 83 22.45 1.52 5.33
C GLU A 83 21.05 0.94 5.52
N ALA A 84 20.37 1.35 6.59
CA ALA A 84 19.07 0.82 6.96
C ALA A 84 17.95 1.23 5.99
N LEU A 85 18.11 2.38 5.34
CA LEU A 85 17.19 2.91 4.34
C LEU A 85 17.81 2.94 2.93
N ARG A 86 18.95 2.29 2.71
CA ARG A 86 19.66 2.23 1.42
C ARG A 86 18.77 1.99 0.19
N PRO A 87 17.70 1.15 0.26
CA PRO A 87 16.82 0.97 -0.90
C PRO A 87 16.13 2.26 -1.36
N ILE A 88 15.91 3.20 -0.45
CA ILE A 88 15.52 4.57 -0.75
C ILE A 88 16.80 5.37 -0.90
N ALA A 89 17.11 5.85 -2.10
CA ALA A 89 18.21 6.79 -2.29
C ALA A 89 17.98 8.02 -1.39
N LEU A 90 18.65 8.08 -0.25
CA LEU A 90 18.50 9.14 0.75
C LEU A 90 19.27 10.40 0.35
N GLU A 91 20.17 10.28 -0.61
CA GLU A 91 21.04 11.38 -1.06
C GLU A 91 20.25 12.64 -1.41
N PRO A 92 19.16 12.60 -2.20
CA PRO A 92 18.36 13.78 -2.50
C PRO A 92 17.70 14.40 -1.26
N LEU A 93 17.32 13.60 -0.26
CA LEU A 93 16.77 14.12 0.99
C LEU A 93 17.85 14.84 1.81
N LEU A 94 19.06 14.29 1.84
CA LEU A 94 20.16 14.81 2.64
C LEU A 94 20.76 16.08 2.04
N GLU A 95 20.58 16.28 0.73
CA GLU A 95 20.83 17.57 0.07
C GLU A 95 19.80 18.64 0.47
N GLN A 96 18.55 18.24 0.72
CA GLN A 96 17.45 19.15 1.06
C GLN A 96 17.39 19.52 2.54
N ALA A 97 17.63 18.56 3.43
CA ALA A 97 17.55 18.76 4.88
C ALA A 97 18.59 17.92 5.63
N PRO A 98 19.15 18.47 6.73
CA PRO A 98 20.11 17.75 7.55
C PRO A 98 19.45 16.54 8.23
N LEU A 99 20.24 15.53 8.57
CA LEU A 99 19.76 14.24 9.10
C LEU A 99 18.95 14.40 10.40
N GLU A 100 19.24 15.44 11.19
CA GLU A 100 18.55 15.82 12.42
C GLU A 100 17.12 16.31 12.18
N ALA A 101 16.84 16.84 10.99
CA ALA A 101 15.52 17.31 10.58
C ALA A 101 14.71 16.24 9.83
N LEU A 102 15.22 15.02 9.73
CA LEU A 102 14.57 13.89 9.07
C LEU A 102 14.08 12.85 10.08
N SER A 103 12.89 12.32 9.86
CA SER A 103 12.37 11.16 10.59
C SER A 103 11.93 10.04 9.67
N TYR A 104 11.79 8.85 10.26
CA TYR A 104 11.22 7.68 9.62
C TYR A 104 10.12 7.09 10.49
N THR A 105 8.90 7.10 9.95
CA THR A 105 7.72 6.56 10.58
C THR A 105 7.36 5.21 9.96
N SER A 106 7.19 4.19 10.81
CA SER A 106 6.96 2.82 10.38
C SER A 106 6.11 2.03 11.37
N ARG A 107 5.81 0.76 11.04
CA ARG A 107 5.08 -0.16 11.93
C ARG A 107 3.74 0.42 12.44
N LEU A 108 3.05 1.19 11.61
CA LEU A 108 1.68 1.60 11.90
C LEU A 108 0.76 0.37 11.87
N MET A 109 0.25 -0.01 13.04
CA MET A 109 -0.55 -1.21 13.20
C MET A 109 -1.76 -0.93 14.10
N LEU A 110 -2.89 -1.51 13.75
CA LEU A 110 -4.13 -1.47 14.53
C LEU A 110 -4.72 -2.87 14.60
N ARG A 111 -5.34 -3.19 15.74
CA ARG A 111 -6.19 -4.37 15.92
C ARG A 111 -7.33 -4.34 14.88
N ALA A 112 -7.72 -5.49 14.35
CA ALA A 112 -8.62 -5.56 13.19
C ALA A 112 -9.97 -4.83 13.39
N ASP A 113 -10.54 -4.90 14.59
CA ASP A 113 -11.78 -4.22 15.02
C ASP A 113 -11.63 -2.70 15.19
N TRP A 114 -10.39 -2.19 15.26
CA TRP A 114 -10.06 -0.76 15.33
C TRP A 114 -9.61 -0.17 13.97
N ARG A 115 -9.60 -0.98 12.91
CA ARG A 115 -9.23 -0.52 11.56
C ARG A 115 -10.39 0.24 10.92
N GLY A 116 -10.11 1.47 10.51
CA GLY A 116 -11.10 2.39 9.96
C GLY A 116 -11.55 3.43 11.00
N GLY A 117 -12.18 4.50 10.52
CA GLY A 117 -12.56 5.62 11.38
C GLY A 117 -11.38 6.49 11.83
N GLY A 118 -11.55 7.18 12.97
CA GLY A 118 -10.61 8.21 13.45
C GLY A 118 -9.39 7.68 14.21
N SER A 119 -9.35 6.39 14.57
CA SER A 119 -8.35 5.82 15.49
C SER A 119 -6.90 5.94 14.98
N LEU A 120 -6.71 5.73 13.67
CA LEU A 120 -5.41 5.93 13.02
C LEU A 120 -4.96 7.39 13.09
N GLY A 121 -5.91 8.32 12.99
CA GLY A 121 -5.66 9.75 13.13
C GLY A 121 -5.15 10.14 14.52
N LEU A 122 -5.49 9.40 15.58
CA LEU A 122 -5.00 9.68 16.93
C LEU A 122 -3.49 9.47 17.06
N LEU A 123 -2.98 8.33 16.56
CA LEU A 123 -1.54 8.03 16.53
C LEU A 123 -0.79 9.06 15.68
N PHE A 124 -1.29 9.37 14.49
CA PHE A 124 -0.66 10.37 13.61
C PHE A 124 -0.69 11.77 14.21
N ASN A 125 -1.79 12.22 14.79
CA ASN A 125 -1.88 13.55 15.39
C ASN A 125 -0.82 13.73 16.48
N ARG A 126 -0.68 12.74 17.38
CA ARG A 126 0.34 12.81 18.44
C ARG A 126 1.76 12.77 17.86
N CYS A 127 2.03 11.83 16.96
CA CYS A 127 3.35 11.70 16.34
C CYS A 127 3.74 12.95 15.54
N PHE A 128 2.79 13.57 14.84
CA PHE A 128 2.99 14.80 14.07
C PHE A 128 3.33 15.99 14.97
N ALA A 129 2.63 16.13 16.11
CA ALA A 129 2.95 17.16 17.10
C ALA A 129 4.38 17.00 17.63
N ASP A 130 4.72 15.79 18.06
CA ASP A 130 6.02 15.49 18.65
C ASP A 130 7.15 15.64 17.61
N ALA A 131 6.90 15.33 16.33
CA ALA A 131 7.87 15.55 15.25
C ALA A 131 8.13 17.05 15.00
N LEU A 132 7.08 17.87 14.97
CA LEU A 132 7.21 19.32 14.85
C LEU A 132 7.99 19.94 16.02
N ASP A 133 7.67 19.52 17.25
CA ASP A 133 8.33 19.99 18.48
C ASP A 133 9.82 19.57 18.52
N GLN A 134 10.16 18.45 17.87
CA GLN A 134 11.54 17.98 17.70
C GLN A 134 12.29 18.63 16.53
N GLY A 135 11.67 19.58 15.81
CA GLY A 135 12.31 20.27 14.69
C GLY A 135 12.40 19.44 13.40
N ILE A 136 11.63 18.35 13.30
CA ILE A 136 11.55 17.57 12.06
C ILE A 136 10.88 18.39 10.97
N ARG A 137 11.50 18.36 9.78
CA ARG A 137 11.02 19.01 8.56
C ARG A 137 10.37 18.02 7.61
N LEU A 138 11.00 16.85 7.41
CA LEU A 138 10.53 15.81 6.50
C LEU A 138 10.40 14.47 7.23
N ASP A 139 9.25 13.82 7.11
CA ASP A 139 9.02 12.46 7.59
C ASP A 139 8.90 11.49 6.42
N LEU A 140 9.69 10.42 6.47
CA LEU A 140 9.67 9.32 5.52
C LEU A 140 8.80 8.19 6.04
N CYS A 141 8.03 7.56 5.16
CA CYS A 141 7.36 6.29 5.45
C CYS A 141 7.36 5.36 4.23
N HIS A 142 6.99 4.10 4.46
CA HIS A 142 6.70 3.13 3.41
C HIS A 142 5.23 2.78 3.44
N ALA A 143 4.56 2.99 2.30
CA ALA A 143 3.16 2.64 2.14
C ALA A 143 3.01 1.40 1.24
N HIS A 144 2.22 0.44 1.68
CA HIS A 144 1.70 -0.58 0.77
C HIS A 144 0.78 0.07 -0.28
N PRO A 145 0.70 -0.44 -1.53
CA PRO A 145 -0.21 0.08 -2.56
C PRO A 145 -1.62 0.41 -2.08
N GLY A 146 -2.27 -0.50 -1.34
CA GLY A 146 -3.61 -0.29 -0.79
C GLY A 146 -3.73 0.77 0.32
N LEU A 147 -2.62 1.33 0.81
CA LEU A 147 -2.58 2.40 1.82
C LEU A 147 -2.14 3.75 1.26
N ILE A 148 -1.70 3.81 -0.01
CA ILE A 148 -1.20 5.05 -0.60
C ILE A 148 -2.22 6.18 -0.48
N GLU A 149 -3.49 5.92 -0.81
CA GLU A 149 -4.56 6.91 -0.68
C GLU A 149 -4.59 7.48 0.74
N LEU A 150 -4.56 6.64 1.77
CA LEU A 150 -4.60 7.08 3.16
C LEU A 150 -3.44 8.04 3.49
N TYR A 151 -2.22 7.70 3.07
CA TYR A 151 -1.05 8.56 3.29
C TYR A 151 -1.13 9.87 2.49
N GLU A 152 -1.62 9.83 1.26
CA GLU A 152 -1.90 11.02 0.45
C GLU A 152 -2.95 11.93 1.12
N GLN A 153 -3.96 11.34 1.77
CA GLN A 153 -4.95 12.10 2.55
C GLN A 153 -4.35 12.76 3.79
N LEU A 154 -3.26 12.24 4.34
CA LEU A 154 -2.51 12.87 5.42
C LEU A 154 -1.56 13.96 4.90
N GLY A 155 -1.32 14.03 3.60
CA GLY A 155 -0.43 15.00 2.95
C GLY A 155 0.94 14.43 2.56
N TYR A 156 1.12 13.12 2.65
CA TYR A 156 2.33 12.48 2.12
C TYR A 156 2.29 12.49 0.58
N ARG A 157 3.47 12.59 -0.02
CA ARG A 157 3.69 12.53 -1.46
C ARG A 157 4.63 11.40 -1.79
N ARG A 158 4.39 10.74 -2.92
CA ARG A 158 5.34 9.77 -3.50
C ARG A 158 6.48 10.57 -4.11
N PHE A 159 7.72 10.14 -3.90
CA PHE A 159 8.90 10.90 -4.34
C PHE A 159 9.94 10.04 -5.06
N CYS A 160 9.84 8.72 -4.98
CA CYS A 160 10.68 7.79 -5.73
C CYS A 160 9.94 6.51 -6.10
N ALA A 161 10.58 5.66 -6.90
CA ALA A 161 10.05 4.37 -7.32
C ALA A 161 9.75 3.46 -6.12
N GLY A 162 8.83 2.53 -6.31
CA GLY A 162 8.54 1.52 -5.30
C GLY A 162 9.66 0.50 -5.20
N ILE A 163 9.65 -0.24 -4.09
CA ILE A 163 10.72 -1.15 -3.70
C ILE A 163 10.08 -2.43 -3.20
N ALA A 164 10.55 -3.57 -3.72
CA ALA A 164 10.19 -4.87 -3.18
C ALA A 164 10.99 -5.12 -1.88
N TRP A 165 10.30 -5.13 -0.74
CA TRP A 165 10.94 -5.38 0.55
C TRP A 165 10.85 -6.86 0.94
N PRO A 166 11.97 -7.55 1.24
CA PRO A 166 11.96 -8.96 1.60
C PRO A 166 11.01 -9.30 2.76
N GLY A 167 10.12 -10.28 2.57
CA GLY A 167 9.15 -10.73 3.59
C GLY A 167 7.99 -9.76 3.87
N VAL A 168 7.95 -8.59 3.21
CA VAL A 168 6.90 -7.58 3.40
C VAL A 168 6.12 -7.31 2.11
N GLY A 169 6.80 -7.36 0.96
CA GLY A 169 6.25 -7.15 -0.37
C GLY A 169 6.52 -5.76 -0.93
N TYR A 170 5.86 -5.41 -2.02
CA TYR A 170 6.04 -4.12 -2.69
C TYR A 170 5.61 -2.95 -1.80
N GLN A 171 6.51 -1.99 -1.58
CA GLN A 171 6.30 -0.79 -0.79
C GLN A 171 6.58 0.45 -1.65
N VAL A 172 5.80 1.51 -1.43
CA VAL A 172 5.99 2.81 -2.05
C VAL A 172 6.54 3.77 -1.00
N PRO A 173 7.79 4.24 -1.14
CA PRO A 173 8.33 5.29 -0.29
C PRO A 173 7.53 6.59 -0.45
N MET A 174 7.19 7.23 0.66
CA MET A 174 6.45 8.48 0.69
C MET A 174 7.07 9.46 1.68
N LEU A 175 6.98 10.75 1.36
CA LEU A 175 7.46 11.85 2.21
C LEU A 175 6.32 12.78 2.61
N LEU A 176 6.33 13.21 3.85
CA LEU A 176 5.56 14.35 4.34
C LEU A 176 6.50 15.51 4.62
N ALA A 177 6.28 16.65 3.98
CA ALA A 177 6.85 17.92 4.43
C ALA A 177 5.93 18.49 5.51
N LEU A 178 6.35 18.40 6.78
CA LEU A 178 5.46 18.62 7.93
C LEU A 178 4.89 20.06 7.97
N ARG A 179 5.64 21.02 7.45
CA ARG A 179 5.33 22.44 7.49
C ARG A 179 4.80 23.01 6.16
N ASP A 180 4.62 22.17 5.14
CA ASP A 180 4.04 22.60 3.85
C ASP A 180 2.53 22.80 3.97
N ARG A 181 2.14 23.96 4.50
CA ARG A 181 0.74 24.32 4.77
C ARG A 181 -0.10 24.37 3.49
N ASP A 182 0.50 24.74 2.37
CA ASP A 182 -0.21 24.88 1.11
C ASP A 182 -0.56 23.52 0.53
N HIS A 183 0.38 22.57 0.55
CA HIS A 183 0.07 21.20 0.20
C HIS A 183 -0.94 20.56 1.15
N LEU A 184 -0.78 20.73 2.47
CA LEU A 184 -1.74 20.21 3.46
C LEU A 184 -3.16 20.77 3.25
N ARG A 185 -3.27 22.05 2.85
CA ARG A 185 -4.56 22.66 2.48
C ARG A 185 -5.13 22.06 1.19
N ARG A 186 -4.31 21.94 0.13
CA ARG A 186 -4.71 21.39 -1.18
C ARG A 186 -5.17 19.93 -1.08
N SER A 187 -4.44 19.09 -0.35
CA SER A 187 -4.76 17.67 -0.12
C SER A 187 -5.93 17.45 0.87
N ARG A 188 -6.41 18.53 1.50
CA ARG A 188 -7.44 18.52 2.54
C ARG A 188 -7.01 17.64 3.73
N SER A 189 -5.74 17.70 4.09
CA SER A 189 -5.19 16.92 5.18
C SER A 189 -5.79 17.34 6.53
N PRO A 190 -6.14 16.38 7.40
CA PRO A 190 -6.58 16.69 8.76
C PRO A 190 -5.47 17.39 9.57
N LEU A 191 -4.19 17.16 9.24
CA LEU A 191 -3.04 17.74 9.93
C LEU A 191 -2.94 19.26 9.73
N MET A 192 -3.59 19.81 8.69
CA MET A 192 -3.63 21.26 8.44
C MET A 192 -4.23 22.04 9.61
N ARG A 193 -5.13 21.42 10.38
CA ARG A 193 -5.80 22.05 11.53
C ARG A 193 -5.11 21.75 12.86
N HIS A 194 -3.98 21.05 12.83
CA HIS A 194 -3.30 20.64 14.04
C HIS A 194 -2.70 21.86 14.78
N PRO A 195 -2.97 22.05 16.09
CA PRO A 195 -2.50 23.23 16.83
C PRO A 195 -0.99 23.44 16.81
N ALA A 196 -0.20 22.35 16.80
CA ALA A 196 1.26 22.43 16.73
C ALA A 196 1.77 23.14 15.47
N LEU A 197 1.03 23.05 14.35
CA LEU A 197 1.39 23.71 13.10
C LEU A 197 1.31 25.25 13.21
N ALA A 198 0.43 25.77 14.06
CA ALA A 198 0.32 27.21 14.31
C ALA A 198 1.43 27.74 15.25
N ARG A 199 2.02 26.87 16.08
CA ARG A 199 3.09 27.24 17.02
C ARG A 199 4.48 27.24 16.40
N CYS A 200 4.66 26.53 15.28
CA CYS A 200 5.94 26.46 14.60
C CYS A 200 6.25 27.78 13.89
N VAL A 201 7.39 28.37 14.23
CA VAL A 201 7.99 29.46 13.45
C VAL A 201 8.76 28.83 12.29
N ASP A 202 8.46 29.26 11.06
CA ASP A 202 9.27 28.86 9.91
C ASP A 202 10.59 29.64 9.95
N ALA A 203 11.69 28.91 10.10
CA ALA A 203 13.01 29.51 10.05
C ALA A 203 13.38 29.69 8.57
N GLU A 204 13.64 30.93 8.16
CA GLU A 204 14.32 31.24 6.89
C GLU A 204 13.67 30.63 5.62
N GLY A 205 12.35 30.45 5.60
CA GLY A 205 11.62 29.94 4.43
C GLY A 205 11.81 28.44 4.16
N ALA A 206 12.36 27.69 5.12
CA ALA A 206 12.64 26.27 4.95
C ALA A 206 11.39 25.44 4.61
N ALA A 207 10.22 25.77 5.19
CA ALA A 207 8.98 25.07 4.89
C ALA A 207 8.52 25.24 3.44
N GLU A 208 8.68 26.45 2.88
CA GLU A 208 8.39 26.73 1.48
C GLU A 208 9.36 25.99 0.56
N ALA A 209 10.66 26.03 0.89
CA ALA A 209 11.69 25.30 0.14
C ALA A 209 11.43 23.78 0.12
N ASP A 210 11.07 23.19 1.26
CA ASP A 210 10.72 21.76 1.37
C ASP A 210 9.49 21.41 0.52
N GLY A 211 8.47 22.27 0.54
CA GLY A 211 7.26 22.09 -0.24
C GLY A 211 7.51 22.14 -1.75
N ILE A 212 8.28 23.14 -2.21
CA ILE A 212 8.65 23.31 -3.62
C ILE A 212 9.52 22.14 -4.09
N TRP A 213 10.54 21.78 -3.31
CA TRP A 213 11.43 20.65 -3.65
C TRP A 213 10.64 19.35 -3.76
N LEU A 214 9.77 19.06 -2.80
CA LEU A 214 8.99 17.83 -2.81
C LEU A 214 7.96 17.82 -3.95
N ASP A 215 7.34 18.95 -4.27
CA ASP A 215 6.47 19.06 -5.46
C ASP A 215 7.26 18.73 -6.75
N GLN A 216 8.53 19.15 -6.87
CA GLN A 216 9.40 18.80 -8.01
C GLN A 216 9.72 17.31 -8.06
N GLN A 217 10.11 16.69 -6.95
CA GLN A 217 10.38 15.24 -6.89
C GLN A 217 9.12 14.41 -7.19
N SER A 218 7.96 14.92 -6.81
CA SER A 218 6.68 14.24 -6.96
C SER A 218 6.00 14.47 -8.32
N GLN A 219 6.58 15.26 -9.23
CA GLN A 219 5.95 15.59 -10.52
C GLN A 219 5.55 14.35 -11.34
N ARG A 220 6.39 13.30 -11.32
CA ARG A 220 6.09 12.02 -12.00
C ARG A 220 4.79 11.37 -11.52
N TYR A 221 4.37 11.66 -10.29
CA TYR A 221 3.18 11.11 -9.66
C TYR A 221 2.00 12.09 -9.65
N TRP A 222 2.17 13.29 -10.23
CA TRP A 222 1.07 14.23 -10.44
C TRP A 222 0.01 13.59 -11.34
N GLY A 223 -1.27 13.82 -11.06
CA GLY A 223 -2.36 13.14 -11.78
C GLY A 223 -2.81 11.82 -11.14
N LEU A 224 -2.01 11.20 -10.29
CA LEU A 224 -2.32 9.88 -9.69
C LEU A 224 -3.11 9.99 -8.36
N ASN A 225 -3.10 11.16 -7.74
CA ASN A 225 -3.83 11.45 -6.51
C ASN A 225 -5.15 12.17 -6.82
N HIS A 226 -6.26 11.46 -6.73
CA HIS A 226 -7.60 11.97 -7.06
C HIS A 226 -8.07 13.17 -6.19
N ARG A 227 -7.36 13.53 -5.11
CA ARG A 227 -7.67 14.73 -4.31
C ARG A 227 -6.95 15.99 -4.78
N LEU A 228 -5.80 15.82 -5.42
CA LEU A 228 -5.00 16.92 -5.97
C LEU A 228 -5.32 17.21 -7.43
N VAL A 229 -6.08 16.32 -8.05
CA VAL A 229 -6.42 16.31 -9.46
C VAL A 229 -7.91 16.53 -9.58
N ASP A 230 -8.31 17.31 -10.58
CA ASP A 230 -9.73 17.49 -10.86
C ASP A 230 -10.37 16.11 -11.21
N PRO A 231 -11.58 15.79 -10.71
CA PRO A 231 -12.24 14.52 -11.02
C PRO A 231 -12.38 14.25 -12.52
N ASP A 232 -12.57 15.27 -13.35
CA ASP A 232 -12.63 15.14 -14.80
C ASP A 232 -11.25 14.84 -15.38
N GLN A 233 -10.17 15.44 -14.87
CA GLN A 233 -8.80 15.15 -15.29
C GLN A 233 -8.34 13.74 -14.89
N PHE A 234 -8.67 13.29 -13.68
CA PHE A 234 -8.44 11.90 -13.28
C PHE A 234 -9.22 10.94 -14.18
N TRP A 235 -10.45 11.33 -14.56
CA TRP A 235 -11.25 10.57 -15.51
C TRP A 235 -10.74 10.68 -16.95
N GLU A 236 -10.03 11.72 -17.36
CA GLU A 236 -9.35 11.72 -18.67
C GLU A 236 -8.19 10.71 -18.64
N LEU A 237 -7.36 10.75 -17.60
CA LEU A 237 -6.24 9.82 -17.42
C LEU A 237 -6.69 8.36 -17.32
N ALA A 238 -7.72 8.09 -16.52
CA ALA A 238 -8.32 6.76 -16.43
C ALA A 238 -9.11 6.47 -17.70
N GLY A 239 -10.11 7.29 -18.01
CA GLY A 239 -11.08 7.14 -19.10
C GLY A 239 -10.50 6.96 -20.49
N GLU A 240 -9.35 7.56 -20.83
CA GLU A 240 -8.68 7.27 -22.10
C GLU A 240 -8.15 5.83 -22.17
N ALA A 241 -7.60 5.30 -21.08
CA ALA A 241 -7.24 3.89 -20.98
C ALA A 241 -8.50 2.99 -20.92
N LEU A 242 -9.61 3.49 -20.35
CA LEU A 242 -10.86 2.72 -20.18
C LEU A 242 -11.73 2.64 -21.44
N ARG A 243 -11.66 3.61 -22.36
CA ARG A 243 -12.60 3.77 -23.49
C ARG A 243 -12.09 3.31 -24.85
N ARG A 244 -10.87 2.80 -24.95
CA ARG A 244 -10.34 2.28 -26.23
C ARG A 244 -11.15 1.06 -26.70
N PRO A 245 -11.77 1.08 -27.89
CA PRO A 245 -12.50 -0.07 -28.43
C PRO A 245 -11.58 -1.30 -28.53
N GLY A 246 -11.99 -2.44 -27.95
CA GLY A 246 -11.17 -3.65 -27.90
C GLY A 246 -10.03 -3.64 -26.86
N GLN A 247 -9.88 -2.55 -26.08
CA GLN A 247 -8.86 -2.38 -25.04
C GLN A 247 -9.40 -1.75 -23.73
N GLY A 248 -10.71 -1.48 -23.64
CA GLY A 248 -11.32 -0.97 -22.40
C GLY A 248 -11.23 -2.01 -21.28
N LEU A 249 -11.25 -1.56 -20.02
CA LEU A 249 -11.19 -2.50 -18.88
C LEU A 249 -12.45 -3.38 -18.89
N PRO A 250 -12.32 -4.71 -19.11
CA PRO A 250 -13.47 -5.61 -19.08
C PRO A 250 -14.23 -5.48 -17.76
N LEU A 251 -13.50 -5.18 -16.67
CA LEU A 251 -14.05 -4.96 -15.34
C LEU A 251 -15.14 -3.88 -15.28
N LEU A 252 -15.06 -2.82 -16.09
CA LEU A 252 -16.00 -1.69 -16.07
C LEU A 252 -17.06 -1.74 -17.18
N GLN A 253 -17.11 -2.84 -17.95
CA GLN A 253 -18.03 -2.96 -19.07
C GLN A 253 -19.51 -2.84 -18.61
N GLY A 254 -20.26 -1.98 -19.30
CA GLY A 254 -21.69 -1.78 -19.03
C GLY A 254 -22.01 -0.80 -17.90
N LEU A 255 -21.01 -0.22 -17.24
CA LEU A 255 -21.22 0.93 -16.35
C LEU A 255 -21.40 2.19 -17.20
N SER A 256 -22.26 3.11 -16.77
CA SER A 256 -22.29 4.46 -17.33
C SER A 256 -21.00 5.22 -16.99
N ASP A 257 -20.70 6.27 -17.75
CA ASP A 257 -19.57 7.16 -17.46
C ASP A 257 -19.66 7.73 -16.02
N GLU A 258 -20.86 8.08 -15.58
CA GLU A 258 -21.08 8.58 -14.22
C GLU A 258 -20.82 7.51 -13.14
N GLN A 259 -21.31 6.29 -13.36
CA GLN A 259 -21.07 5.16 -12.45
C GLN A 259 -19.57 4.85 -12.37
N SER A 260 -18.89 4.81 -13.51
CA SER A 260 -17.45 4.56 -13.58
C SER A 260 -16.65 5.65 -12.86
N ARG A 261 -16.96 6.94 -13.10
CA ARG A 261 -16.32 8.07 -12.41
C ARG A 261 -16.50 8.00 -10.90
N ARG A 262 -17.74 7.79 -10.44
CA ARG A 262 -18.05 7.72 -9.00
C ARG A 262 -17.39 6.52 -8.32
N LEU A 263 -17.28 5.39 -9.02
CA LEU A 263 -16.62 4.20 -8.52
C LEU A 263 -15.10 4.45 -8.41
N LEU A 264 -14.46 4.83 -9.51
CA LEU A 264 -13.00 5.01 -9.60
C LEU A 264 -12.45 6.18 -8.79
N LYS A 265 -13.30 7.12 -8.35
CA LYS A 265 -12.91 8.20 -7.42
C LYS A 265 -12.19 7.70 -6.16
N THR A 266 -12.37 6.43 -5.80
CA THR A 266 -11.73 5.80 -4.63
C THR A 266 -10.65 4.79 -5.00
N GLY A 267 -10.29 4.70 -6.28
CA GLY A 267 -9.15 3.92 -6.74
C GLY A 267 -7.85 4.71 -6.61
N THR A 268 -6.74 3.99 -6.49
CA THR A 268 -5.40 4.59 -6.52
C THR A 268 -4.71 4.14 -7.79
N VAL A 269 -4.18 5.06 -8.59
CA VAL A 269 -3.29 4.68 -9.71
C VAL A 269 -1.87 4.55 -9.17
N LEU A 270 -1.26 3.39 -9.39
CA LEU A 270 0.13 3.09 -9.04
C LEU A 270 0.95 3.03 -10.32
N GLN A 271 2.11 3.69 -10.30
CA GLN A 271 3.11 3.57 -11.36
C GLN A 271 4.22 2.64 -10.89
N CYS A 272 4.61 1.71 -11.76
CA CYS A 272 5.66 0.75 -11.52
C CYS A 272 6.70 0.86 -12.64
N ALA A 273 7.98 0.77 -12.29
CA ALA A 273 9.07 0.69 -13.25
C ALA A 273 9.25 -0.75 -13.75
N ALA A 274 9.86 -0.93 -14.92
CA ALA A 274 10.27 -2.25 -15.38
C ALA A 274 11.15 -2.95 -14.32
N GLY A 275 10.85 -4.22 -14.03
CA GLY A 275 11.50 -5.03 -13.00
C GLY A 275 10.85 -4.97 -11.62
N ASP A 276 9.90 -4.05 -11.38
CA ASP A 276 9.19 -3.99 -10.11
C ASP A 276 8.34 -5.23 -9.87
N ARG A 277 8.62 -5.94 -8.78
CA ARG A 277 7.77 -7.04 -8.29
C ARG A 277 6.58 -6.44 -7.52
N ILE A 278 5.46 -6.30 -8.21
CA ILE A 278 4.23 -5.66 -7.69
C ILE A 278 3.52 -6.57 -6.69
N VAL A 279 3.56 -7.87 -6.94
CA VAL A 279 2.95 -8.92 -6.11
C VAL A 279 3.95 -10.06 -5.97
N SER A 280 4.11 -10.58 -4.76
CA SER A 280 4.87 -11.81 -4.53
C SER A 280 3.97 -12.99 -4.16
N GLU A 281 4.33 -14.18 -4.63
CA GLU A 281 3.68 -15.44 -4.24
C GLU A 281 3.66 -15.59 -2.70
N GLY A 282 2.57 -16.14 -2.16
CA GLY A 282 2.41 -16.37 -0.73
C GLY A 282 2.01 -15.13 0.08
N GLU A 283 2.07 -13.92 -0.51
CA GLU A 283 1.72 -12.71 0.23
C GLU A 283 0.24 -12.72 0.67
N PRO A 284 -0.06 -12.38 1.93
CA PRO A 284 -1.42 -12.36 2.46
C PRO A 284 -2.07 -11.00 2.17
N ARG A 285 -2.21 -10.67 0.89
CA ARG A 285 -2.76 -9.39 0.41
C ARG A 285 -4.03 -9.61 -0.40
N GLN A 286 -4.96 -8.67 -0.22
CA GLN A 286 -6.31 -8.76 -0.76
C GLN A 286 -6.65 -7.59 -1.68
N ASP A 287 -5.64 -6.90 -2.24
CA ASP A 287 -5.84 -5.83 -3.21
C ASP A 287 -6.00 -6.42 -4.62
N LEU A 288 -6.86 -5.82 -5.42
CA LEU A 288 -7.06 -6.13 -6.83
C LEU A 288 -6.33 -5.08 -7.67
N PHE A 289 -5.68 -5.51 -8.74
CA PHE A 289 -4.99 -4.62 -9.66
C PHE A 289 -5.58 -4.75 -11.05
N VAL A 290 -5.64 -3.63 -11.77
CA VAL A 290 -6.02 -3.62 -13.18
C VAL A 290 -4.96 -2.91 -13.99
N VAL A 291 -4.44 -3.57 -15.02
CA VAL A 291 -3.41 -3.00 -15.90
C VAL A 291 -4.05 -1.92 -16.78
N MET A 292 -3.58 -0.68 -16.64
CA MET A 292 -4.02 0.44 -17.47
C MET A 292 -3.08 0.61 -18.67
N GLU A 293 -1.77 0.46 -18.44
CA GLU A 293 -0.72 0.60 -19.44
C GLU A 293 0.47 -0.29 -19.09
N GLY A 294 1.26 -0.67 -20.10
CA GLY A 294 2.43 -1.53 -19.94
C GLY A 294 2.10 -3.02 -19.86
N PHE A 295 3.11 -3.83 -19.55
CA PHE A 295 3.03 -5.29 -19.47
C PHE A 295 3.64 -5.82 -18.18
N ALA A 296 3.15 -6.97 -17.71
CA ALA A 296 3.71 -7.68 -16.56
C ALA A 296 3.79 -9.18 -16.81
N GLU A 297 4.79 -9.83 -16.23
CA GLU A 297 4.96 -11.28 -16.24
C GLU A 297 4.37 -11.88 -14.97
N VAL A 298 3.59 -12.96 -15.11
CA VAL A 298 3.12 -13.79 -14.00
C VAL A 298 3.96 -15.05 -13.96
N SER A 299 4.59 -15.33 -12.83
CA SER A 299 5.41 -16.52 -12.66
C SER A 299 5.29 -17.12 -11.27
N ARG A 300 5.57 -18.42 -11.15
CA ARG A 300 5.53 -19.13 -9.89
C ARG A 300 6.78 -19.98 -9.72
N GLN A 301 7.24 -20.18 -8.48
CA GLN A 301 8.30 -21.14 -8.21
C GLN A 301 7.71 -22.55 -8.10
N HIS A 302 8.26 -23.50 -8.85
CA HIS A 302 7.92 -24.91 -8.76
C HIS A 302 9.17 -25.77 -8.86
N GLN A 303 9.44 -26.58 -7.83
CA GLN A 303 10.64 -27.45 -7.75
C GLN A 303 11.97 -26.72 -8.03
N GLY A 304 12.09 -25.48 -7.54
CA GLY A 304 13.28 -24.65 -7.73
C GLY A 304 13.41 -24.02 -9.13
N GLN A 305 12.41 -24.19 -10.00
CA GLN A 305 12.35 -23.56 -11.31
C GLN A 305 11.28 -22.46 -11.35
N ARG A 306 11.59 -21.35 -12.02
CA ARG A 306 10.61 -20.30 -12.32
C ARG A 306 9.75 -20.75 -13.49
N LEU A 307 8.47 -20.97 -13.25
CA LEU A 307 7.48 -21.28 -14.27
C LEU A 307 6.72 -20.01 -14.66
N GLU A 308 6.82 -19.61 -15.93
CA GLU A 308 6.02 -18.52 -16.49
C GLU A 308 4.60 -19.00 -16.76
N LEU A 309 3.61 -18.26 -16.24
CA LEU A 309 2.20 -18.64 -16.31
C LEU A 309 1.44 -17.81 -17.36
N ALA A 310 1.73 -16.51 -17.42
CA ALA A 310 1.05 -15.57 -18.30
C ALA A 310 1.83 -14.26 -18.46
N VAL A 311 1.50 -13.52 -19.52
CA VAL A 311 1.85 -12.10 -19.66
C VAL A 311 0.55 -11.30 -19.56
N LEU A 312 0.53 -10.31 -18.68
CA LEU A 312 -0.57 -9.37 -18.49
C LEU A 312 -0.38 -8.16 -19.39
N LYS A 313 -1.47 -7.72 -20.01
CA LYS A 313 -1.55 -6.56 -20.90
C LYS A 313 -2.63 -5.58 -20.41
N PRO A 314 -2.72 -4.35 -20.99
CA PRO A 314 -3.79 -3.42 -20.64
C PRO A 314 -5.17 -4.06 -20.74
N GLY A 315 -6.00 -3.85 -19.71
CA GLY A 315 -7.29 -4.52 -19.54
C GLY A 315 -7.26 -5.69 -18.55
N ASP A 316 -6.11 -6.36 -18.38
CA ASP A 316 -6.03 -7.53 -17.52
C ASP A 316 -6.12 -7.17 -16.03
N VAL A 317 -6.73 -8.08 -15.28
CA VAL A 317 -6.91 -7.97 -13.83
C VAL A 317 -5.98 -8.97 -13.13
N PHE A 318 -5.38 -8.62 -12.01
CA PHE A 318 -4.61 -9.61 -11.22
C PHE A 318 -4.77 -9.37 -9.71
N GLY A 319 -4.51 -10.43 -8.94
CA GLY A 319 -4.71 -10.41 -7.49
C GLY A 319 -6.15 -10.72 -7.04
N GLU A 320 -7.00 -11.10 -7.97
CA GLU A 320 -8.42 -11.43 -7.78
C GLU A 320 -8.64 -12.62 -6.85
N MET A 321 -7.74 -13.60 -6.85
CA MET A 321 -7.83 -14.76 -5.95
C MET A 321 -7.74 -14.35 -4.47
N GLY A 322 -6.85 -13.40 -4.16
CA GLY A 322 -6.72 -12.84 -2.82
C GLY A 322 -7.85 -11.87 -2.49
N PHE A 323 -8.28 -11.05 -3.46
CA PHE A 323 -9.36 -10.08 -3.28
C PHE A 323 -10.73 -10.74 -3.04
N LEU A 324 -11.08 -11.80 -3.77
CA LEU A 324 -12.38 -12.48 -3.61
C LEU A 324 -12.33 -13.63 -2.60
N GLY A 325 -11.29 -14.46 -2.66
CA GLY A 325 -11.21 -15.71 -1.90
C GLY A 325 -10.53 -15.59 -0.54
N ARG A 326 -9.99 -14.41 -0.19
CA ARG A 326 -9.13 -14.19 0.99
C ARG A 326 -7.96 -15.17 1.07
N ARG A 327 -7.47 -15.63 -0.08
CA ARG A 327 -6.31 -16.52 -0.19
C ARG A 327 -5.02 -15.71 -0.27
N GLN A 328 -3.90 -16.35 0.02
CA GLN A 328 -2.58 -15.80 -0.32
C GLN A 328 -2.43 -15.64 -1.83
N ARG A 329 -1.51 -14.78 -2.26
CA ARG A 329 -1.15 -14.63 -3.67
C ARG A 329 -0.64 -15.95 -4.24
N SER A 330 -1.13 -16.34 -5.41
CA SER A 330 -0.82 -17.63 -6.04
C SER A 330 0.45 -17.62 -6.89
N ALA A 331 0.94 -16.45 -7.27
CA ALA A 331 2.08 -16.26 -8.16
C ALA A 331 2.68 -14.86 -7.95
N ASP A 332 3.93 -14.71 -8.39
CA ASP A 332 4.60 -13.43 -8.54
C ASP A 332 4.03 -12.67 -9.74
N VAL A 333 3.97 -11.34 -9.66
CA VAL A 333 3.71 -10.44 -10.78
C VAL A 333 4.80 -9.38 -10.84
N VAL A 334 5.57 -9.39 -11.93
CA VAL A 334 6.71 -8.48 -12.15
C VAL A 334 6.43 -7.60 -13.37
N ALA A 335 6.61 -6.30 -13.25
CA ALA A 335 6.49 -5.37 -14.36
C ALA A 335 7.55 -5.69 -15.42
N ALA A 336 7.12 -6.00 -16.65
CA ALA A 336 8.02 -6.24 -17.78
C ALA A 336 8.43 -4.92 -18.47
N THR A 337 7.55 -3.91 -18.40
CA THR A 337 7.81 -2.55 -18.84
C THR A 337 7.42 -1.57 -17.73
N ASP A 338 7.79 -0.30 -17.87
CA ASP A 338 7.12 0.75 -17.12
C ASP A 338 5.60 0.63 -17.33
N MET A 339 4.84 0.64 -16.24
CA MET A 339 3.42 0.33 -16.27
C MET A 339 2.61 1.16 -15.29
N ARG A 340 1.32 1.31 -15.58
CA ARG A 340 0.34 1.94 -14.69
C ARG A 340 -0.74 0.94 -14.35
N VAL A 341 -1.02 0.79 -13.06
CA VAL A 341 -2.08 -0.10 -12.57
C VAL A 341 -3.04 0.65 -11.68
N LEU A 342 -4.33 0.35 -11.82
CA LEU A 342 -5.36 0.76 -10.89
C LEU A 342 -5.40 -0.23 -9.72
N VAL A 343 -5.26 0.27 -8.49
CA VAL A 343 -5.34 -0.50 -7.25
C VAL A 343 -6.73 -0.33 -6.64
N LEU A 344 -7.42 -1.44 -6.42
CA LEU A 344 -8.73 -1.52 -5.78
C LEU A 344 -8.61 -2.35 -4.49
N THR A 345 -8.95 -1.73 -3.36
CA THR A 345 -8.77 -2.33 -2.03
C THR A 345 -10.05 -2.99 -1.51
N GLN A 346 -9.95 -3.75 -0.42
CA GLN A 346 -11.15 -4.23 0.30
C GLN A 346 -12.00 -3.08 0.85
N ALA A 347 -11.37 -1.98 1.26
CA ALA A 347 -12.08 -0.80 1.73
C ALA A 347 -12.89 -0.15 0.59
N PHE A 348 -12.31 -0.10 -0.62
CA PHE A 348 -13.01 0.29 -1.84
C PHE A 348 -14.23 -0.62 -2.10
N LEU A 349 -14.04 -1.94 -2.09
CA LEU A 349 -15.12 -2.90 -2.33
C LEU A 349 -16.28 -2.71 -1.36
N ASN A 350 -15.97 -2.70 -0.06
CA ASN A 350 -16.96 -2.57 1.01
C ASN A 350 -17.71 -1.23 0.92
N LYS A 351 -17.03 -0.15 0.54
CA LYS A 351 -17.65 1.16 0.34
C LYS A 351 -18.53 1.18 -0.91
N ALA A 352 -18.06 0.62 -2.01
CA ALA A 352 -18.81 0.54 -3.27
C ALA A 352 -20.09 -0.29 -3.11
N LEU A 353 -20.01 -1.44 -2.44
CA LEU A 353 -21.18 -2.28 -2.12
C LEU A 353 -22.27 -1.53 -1.32
N ARG A 354 -21.88 -0.62 -0.43
CA ARG A 354 -22.84 0.19 0.37
C ARG A 354 -23.38 1.40 -0.37
N THR A 355 -22.56 2.05 -1.18
CA THR A 355 -22.88 3.37 -1.76
C THR A 355 -23.34 3.32 -3.22
N GLN A 356 -22.94 2.28 -3.96
CA GLN A 356 -23.17 2.12 -5.40
C GLN A 356 -23.40 0.63 -5.76
N PRO A 357 -24.40 -0.04 -5.16
CA PRO A 357 -24.59 -1.48 -5.30
C PRO A 357 -24.78 -1.94 -6.75
N ASP A 358 -25.54 -1.20 -7.56
CA ASP A 358 -25.81 -1.57 -8.96
C ASP A 358 -24.53 -1.56 -9.82
N ALA A 359 -23.71 -0.51 -9.67
CA ALA A 359 -22.44 -0.42 -10.37
C ALA A 359 -21.47 -1.51 -9.91
N MET A 360 -21.43 -1.80 -8.61
CA MET A 360 -20.57 -2.85 -8.06
C MET A 360 -21.02 -4.25 -8.49
N ALA A 361 -22.33 -4.48 -8.64
CA ALA A 361 -22.86 -5.75 -9.16
C ALA A 361 -22.38 -6.01 -10.60
N LEU A 362 -22.36 -4.97 -11.45
CA LEU A 362 -21.79 -5.06 -12.79
C LEU A 362 -20.29 -5.38 -12.76
N VAL A 363 -19.52 -4.71 -11.90
CA VAL A 363 -18.09 -4.98 -11.73
C VAL A 363 -17.83 -6.41 -11.28
N LEU A 364 -18.57 -6.93 -10.30
CA LEU A 364 -18.44 -8.32 -9.85
C LEU A 364 -18.84 -9.31 -10.94
N ARG A 365 -19.89 -9.02 -11.72
CA ARG A 365 -20.28 -9.83 -12.88
C ARG A 365 -19.16 -9.88 -13.91
N ASN A 366 -18.57 -8.73 -14.24
CA ASN A 366 -17.48 -8.65 -15.21
C ASN A 366 -16.22 -9.36 -14.72
N LEU A 367 -15.90 -9.25 -13.42
CA LEU A 367 -14.81 -10.01 -12.82
C LEU A 367 -15.04 -11.53 -12.90
N ALA A 368 -16.29 -11.97 -12.68
CA ALA A 368 -16.66 -13.37 -12.83
C ALA A 368 -16.51 -13.87 -14.28
N LEU A 369 -16.84 -13.04 -15.28
CA LEU A 369 -16.64 -13.36 -16.69
C LEU A 369 -15.15 -13.51 -17.02
N VAL A 370 -14.30 -12.58 -16.56
CA VAL A 370 -12.83 -12.66 -16.74
C VAL A 370 -12.27 -13.94 -16.11
N LEU A 371 -12.74 -14.30 -14.91
CA LEU A 371 -12.33 -15.53 -14.23
C LEU A 371 -12.78 -16.79 -14.97
N SER A 372 -13.99 -16.78 -15.53
CA SER A 372 -14.52 -17.89 -16.32
C SER A 372 -13.67 -18.14 -17.57
N GLU A 373 -13.32 -17.07 -18.30
CA GLU A 373 -12.46 -17.16 -19.48
C GLU A 373 -11.06 -17.68 -19.15
N ARG A 374 -10.47 -17.21 -18.04
CA ARG A 374 -9.19 -17.73 -17.53
C ARG A 374 -9.24 -19.21 -17.19
N LEU A 375 -10.31 -19.66 -16.53
CA LEU A 375 -10.49 -21.06 -16.19
C LEU A 375 -10.60 -21.92 -17.45
N SER A 376 -11.38 -21.49 -18.44
CA SER A 376 -11.50 -22.19 -19.73
C SER A 376 -10.15 -22.29 -20.43
N SER A 377 -9.42 -21.18 -20.56
CA SER A 377 -8.09 -21.18 -21.22
C SER A 377 -7.06 -22.05 -20.48
N THR A 378 -7.11 -22.08 -19.14
CA THR A 378 -6.24 -22.93 -18.32
C THR A 378 -6.59 -24.41 -18.49
N THR A 379 -7.89 -24.72 -18.55
CA THR A 379 -8.39 -26.08 -18.78
C THR A 379 -7.97 -26.59 -20.15
N GLU A 380 -8.07 -25.76 -21.20
CA GLU A 380 -7.61 -26.10 -22.55
C GLU A 380 -6.09 -26.37 -22.60
N ARG A 381 -5.28 -25.53 -21.96
CA ARG A 381 -3.82 -25.76 -21.87
C ARG A 381 -3.49 -27.05 -21.13
N LEU A 382 -4.19 -27.36 -20.04
CA LEU A 382 -4.01 -28.62 -19.31
C LEU A 382 -4.37 -29.83 -20.18
N LEU A 383 -5.45 -29.74 -20.96
CA LEU A 383 -5.82 -30.80 -21.89
C LEU A 383 -4.75 -31.01 -22.98
N GLN A 384 -4.20 -29.94 -23.54
CA GLN A 384 -3.09 -30.01 -24.51
C GLN A 384 -1.86 -30.69 -23.91
N LEU A 385 -1.42 -30.27 -22.72
CA LEU A 385 -0.28 -30.87 -22.03
C LEU A 385 -0.50 -32.34 -21.66
N SER A 386 -1.73 -32.72 -21.31
CA SER A 386 -2.09 -34.11 -21.03
C SER A 386 -2.12 -35.00 -22.28
N TRP A 387 -2.22 -34.39 -23.47
CA TRP A 387 -2.24 -35.08 -24.75
C TRP A 387 -0.85 -35.19 -25.39
N ASP A 388 0.03 -34.21 -25.15
CA ASP A 388 1.39 -34.14 -25.72
C ASP A 388 2.47 -34.86 -24.88
N ALA A 389 2.09 -35.50 -23.76
CA ALA A 389 3.02 -36.33 -22.98
C ALA A 389 3.42 -37.58 -23.79
N PRO A 390 4.73 -37.90 -23.94
CA PRO A 390 5.17 -39.08 -24.67
C PRO A 390 4.59 -40.36 -24.07
N ASP A 391 4.09 -41.21 -24.96
CA ASP A 391 3.31 -42.43 -24.74
C ASP A 391 4.15 -43.59 -24.17
N ASP A 392 4.94 -43.35 -23.11
CA ASP A 392 5.58 -44.41 -22.33
C ASP A 392 4.70 -44.71 -21.10
N ASP A 393 3.99 -45.85 -21.17
CA ASP A 393 3.05 -46.44 -20.21
C ASP A 393 1.58 -45.95 -20.21
N GLN A 394 0.79 -46.48 -21.14
CA GLN A 394 -0.66 -46.68 -20.95
C GLN A 394 -0.93 -48.05 -20.30
N PRO A 395 -2.03 -48.30 -19.52
CA PRO A 395 -3.38 -47.79 -19.79
C PRO A 395 -4.26 -47.53 -18.55
N GLN A 396 -4.78 -46.31 -18.39
CA GLN A 396 -6.05 -46.08 -17.67
C GLN A 396 -6.62 -44.69 -17.98
N ARG A 397 -6.98 -44.45 -19.25
CA ARG A 397 -7.90 -43.36 -19.61
C ARG A 397 -9.29 -43.68 -19.06
N ARG A 398 -9.50 -43.43 -17.76
CA ARG A 398 -10.85 -43.35 -17.17
C ARG A 398 -11.35 -41.93 -17.26
N ARG A 399 -12.45 -41.81 -18.02
CA ARG A 399 -13.34 -40.66 -18.16
C ARG A 399 -13.44 -39.83 -16.88
N LEU A 400 -13.16 -38.53 -16.99
CA LEU A 400 -13.69 -37.53 -16.06
C LEU A 400 -14.70 -36.70 -16.86
N LEU A 401 -15.98 -36.99 -16.59
CA LEU A 401 -17.09 -36.06 -16.76
C LEU A 401 -17.13 -35.14 -15.55
#